data_AF-A0A357BSM4-F1
#
_entry.id   AF-A0A357BSM4-F1
#
_cell.length_a   1.000
_cell.length_b   1.000
_cell.length_c   1.000
_cell.angle_alpha   90.00
_cell.angle_beta   90.00
_cell.angle_gamma   90.00
#
_symmetry.space_group_name_H-M   'P 1'
#
loop_
_entity.id
_entity.type
_entity.pdbx_description
1 polymer ?
#
loop_
_entity_poly.entity_id
_entity_poly.type
_entity_poly.pdbx_seq_one_letter_code
_entity_poly.pdbx_strand_id
1 'polypeptide(L)' 'MKRTEMLQEVRKMRFQEIYGNWTERRLTQEEAARVLGVCSRTFRRYINRYEEEGLEG' A
#
# COMPACT_ATOMS: atom_id res chain seq x y z
N MET A 1 -20.11 2.86 12.66
CA MET A 1 -18.76 2.97 12.05
C MET A 1 -18.08 1.61 12.14
N LYS A 2 -18.12 0.80 11.07
CA LYS A 2 -17.44 -0.53 10.98
C LYS A 2 -16.93 -0.83 9.55
N ARG A 3 -17.57 -0.23 8.53
CA ARG A 3 -17.12 -0.33 7.14
C ARG A 3 -15.79 0.37 6.88
N THR A 4 -15.54 1.52 7.49
CA THR A 4 -14.31 2.29 7.25
C THR A 4 -13.09 1.56 7.81
N GLU A 5 -13.17 0.98 9.02
CA GLU A 5 -12.09 0.16 9.60
C GLU A 5 -11.84 -1.12 8.81
N MET A 6 -12.90 -1.87 8.45
CA MET A 6 -12.75 -3.06 7.59
C MET A 6 -12.10 -2.72 6.24
N LEU A 7 -12.45 -1.58 5.63
CA LEU A 7 -11.82 -1.10 4.39
C LEU A 7 -10.38 -0.62 4.60
N GLN A 8 -10.04 -0.09 5.78
CA GLN A 8 -8.67 0.28 6.13
C GLN A 8 -7.81 -0.97 6.35
N GLU A 9 -8.30 -1.97 7.07
CA GLU A 9 -7.62 -3.25 7.28
C GLU A 9 -7.39 -4.01 5.98
N VAL A 10 -8.41 -4.08 5.10
CA VAL A 10 -8.26 -4.69 3.77
C VAL A 10 -7.28 -3.89 2.90
N ARG A 11 -7.26 -2.55 3.02
CA ARG A 11 -6.27 -1.71 2.32
C ARG A 11 -4.85 -1.91 2.89
N LYS A 12 -4.69 -2.09 4.21
CA LYS A 12 -3.40 -2.38 4.86
C LYS A 12 -2.86 -3.74 4.42
N MET A 13 -3.69 -4.78 4.46
CA MET A 13 -3.32 -6.13 4.01
C MET A 13 -2.91 -6.13 2.53
N ARG A 14 -3.70 -5.51 1.67
CA ARG A 14 -3.40 -5.45 0.23
C ARG A 14 -2.18 -4.57 -0.08
N PHE A 15 -1.98 -3.50 0.68
CA PHE A 15 -0.78 -2.67 0.54
C PHE A 15 0.50 -3.44 0.90
N GLN A 16 0.52 -4.21 1.99
CA GLN A 16 1.70 -4.98 2.41
C GLN A 16 2.12 -6.02 1.38
N GLU A 17 1.17 -6.77 0.82
CA GLU A 17 1.44 -7.75 -0.24
C GLU A 17 2.06 -7.08 -1.48
N ILE A 18 1.50 -5.95 -1.90
CA ILE A 18 1.98 -5.20 -3.05
C ILE A 18 3.33 -4.53 -2.77
N TYR A 19 3.53 -4.03 -1.55
CA TYR A 19 4.81 -3.50 -1.09
C TYR A 19 5.90 -4.57 -1.13
N GLY A 20 5.62 -5.79 -0.63
CA GLY A 20 6.55 -6.92 -0.71
C GLY A 20 6.94 -7.25 -2.15
N ASN A 21 5.94 -7.39 -3.04
CA ASN A 21 6.19 -7.65 -4.46
C ASN A 21 6.97 -6.52 -5.15
N TRP A 22 6.73 -5.26 -4.78
CA TRP A 22 7.50 -4.11 -5.28
C TRP A 22 8.95 -4.12 -4.77
N THR A 23 9.15 -4.38 -3.47
CA THR A 23 10.49 -4.48 -2.83
C THR A 23 11.31 -5.62 -3.42
N GLU A 24 10.67 -6.74 -3.74
CA GLU A 24 11.28 -7.86 -4.46
C GLU A 24 11.48 -7.60 -5.97
N ARG A 25 11.17 -6.39 -6.45
CA ARG A 25 11.23 -5.97 -7.86
C ARG A 25 10.40 -6.84 -8.82
N ARG A 26 9.37 -7.52 -8.31
CA ARG A 26 8.38 -8.25 -9.12
C ARG A 26 7.37 -7.33 -9.77
N LEU A 27 7.17 -6.13 -9.20
CA LEU A 27 6.33 -5.07 -9.74
C LEU A 27 7.11 -3.77 -9.80
N THR A 28 6.88 -3.00 -10.87
CA THR A 28 7.25 -1.58 -10.91
C THR A 28 6.33 -0.77 -10.01
N GLN A 29 6.76 0.44 -9.66
CA GLN A 29 5.96 1.35 -8.85
C GLN A 29 4.61 1.70 -9.50
N GLU A 30 4.56 1.80 -10.83
CA GLU A 30 3.33 2.09 -11.57
C GLU A 30 2.37 0.91 -11.56
N GLU A 31 2.87 -0.31 -11.71
CA GLU A 31 2.07 -1.53 -11.64
C GLU A 31 1.50 -1.72 -10.23
N ALA A 32 2.33 -1.55 -9.20
CA ALA A 32 1.91 -1.60 -7.80
C ALA A 32 0.80 -0.58 -7.50
N ALA A 33 0.95 0.66 -7.98
CA ALA A 33 -0.06 1.70 -7.84
C ALA A 33 -1.37 1.36 -8.57
N ARG A 34 -1.28 0.81 -9.79
CA ARG A 34 -2.44 0.36 -10.57
C ARG A 34 -3.21 -0.75 -9.86
N VAL A 35 -2.52 -1.72 -9.25
CA VAL A 35 -3.15 -2.80 -8.49
C VAL A 35 -3.93 -2.27 -7.28
N LEU A 36 -3.43 -1.21 -6.65
CA LEU A 36 -4.10 -0.53 -5.53
C LEU A 36 -5.14 0.51 -5.98
N GLY A 37 -5.30 0.75 -7.27
CA GLY A 37 -6.24 1.74 -7.82
C GLY A 37 -5.86 3.18 -7.50
N VAL A 38 -4.57 3.47 -7.31
CA VAL A 38 -4.04 4.81 -7.00
C VAL A 38 -2.99 5.23 -8.02
N CYS A 39 -2.61 6.51 -8.01
CA CYS A 39 -1.47 6.96 -8.81
C CYS A 39 -0.13 6.61 -8.13
N SER A 40 0.94 6.55 -8.91
CA SER A 40 2.30 6.21 -8.44
C SER A 40 2.80 7.13 -7.33
N ARG A 41 2.42 8.42 -7.35
CA ARG A 41 2.72 9.39 -6.27
C ARG A 41 2.04 9.02 -4.95
N THR A 42 0.77 8.61 -4.99
CA THR A 42 0.04 8.18 -3.78
C THR A 42 0.63 6.90 -3.21
N PHE A 43 0.97 5.94 -4.08
CA PHE A 43 1.66 4.72 -3.66
C PHE A 43 2.99 5.02 -2.95
N ARG A 44 3.79 5.96 -3.48
CA ARG A 44 5.03 6.40 -2.81
C ARG A 44 4.78 7.03 -1.44
N ARG A 45 3.69 7.80 -1.27
CA ARG A 45 3.32 8.34 0.05
C ARG A 45 2.94 7.25 1.05
N TYR A 46 2.30 6.17 0.59
CA TYR A 46 2.00 5.02 1.44
C TYR A 46 3.27 4.30 1.88
N ILE A 47 4.24 4.14 0.98
CA ILE A 47 5.57 3.63 1.32
C ILE A 47 6.21 4.47 2.42
N ASN A 48 6.32 5.80 2.20
CA ASN A 48 6.96 6.68 3.18
C ASN A 48 6.29 6.58 4.56
N ARG A 49 4.96 6.60 4.61
CA ARG A 49 4.23 6.43 5.88
C ARG A 49 4.52 5.08 6.53
N TYR A 50 4.49 4.01 5.74
CA TYR A 50 4.77 2.66 6.24
C TYR A 50 6.19 2.50 6.76
N GLU A 51 7.17 3.16 6.14
CA GLU A 51 8.56 3.16 6.59
C GLU A 51 8.80 4.04 7.82
N GLU A 52 8.04 5.15 7.95
CA GLU A 52 8.12 6.08 9.09
C GLU A 52 7.37 5.57 10.34
N GLU A 53 6.17 5.00 10.16
CA GLU A 53 5.23 4.67 11.24
C GLU A 53 5.00 3.16 11.41
N GLY A 54 5.57 2.33 10.51
CA GLY A 54 5.37 0.88 10.52
C GLY A 54 3.94 0.47 10.17
N LEU A 55 3.53 -0.72 10.64
CA LEU A 55 2.20 -1.28 10.44
C LEU A 55 1.08 -0.51 11.17
N GLU A 56 1.45 0.28 12.18
CA GLU A 56 0.54 0.97 13.09
C GLU A 56 0.17 2.39 12.64
N GLY A 57 0.85 2.95 11.63
CA GLY A 57 0.49 4.23 10.99
C GLY A 57 -0.87 4.28 10.30
#